data_AF-A0A0S8FNF7-F1
#
_entry.id   AF-A0A0S8FNF7-F1
#
_cell.length_a   1.000
_cell.length_b   1.000
_cell.length_c   1.000
_cell.angle_alpha   90.00
_cell.angle_beta   90.00
_cell.angle_gamma   90.00
#
_symmetry.space_group_name_H-M   'P 1'
#
loop_
_entity.id
_entity.type
_entity.pdbx_description
1 polymer ?
#
loop_
_entity_poly.entity_id
_entity_poly.type
_entity_poly.pdbx_seq_one_letter_code
_entity_poly.pdbx_strand_id
1 'polypeptide(L)'
;MSAALAFGHCGVILASEPAIVACHNCSDRRAALTAEAQVPYSAPPGVYDVYVVDTPGNALRLFRVFAERENRLAENIVRKRSPSAEYLALFNSAKKEWDYVSSGLKPNIVLPPDFPVRTAESVIGSEFNQTVISEQLNRHLPTRIGSLFGAALMMLRTVFNSPIFAEVEFPDGSRALFTLQRIDSLTSGHMFVYRYKPGSAVDSDGNRIPDSAAAFDNYQGRFTEGSNFDRFRRRAEMYGVEWPEGFRSRDLPAHTVCVRDDLGQAYCWHN
;
A
#
# COMPACT_ATOMS: atom_id res chain seq x y z
N MET A 1 -3.28 63.36 -38.35
CA MET A 1 -4.42 62.44 -38.26
C MET A 1 -3.90 61.03 -38.19
N SER A 2 -3.96 60.39 -37.03
CA SER A 2 -3.97 58.93 -36.86
C SER A 2 -4.40 58.66 -35.43
N ALA A 3 -5.60 58.11 -35.28
CA ALA A 3 -6.15 57.65 -34.01
C ALA A 3 -5.66 56.22 -33.76
N ALA A 4 -5.06 55.99 -32.60
CA ALA A 4 -4.83 54.64 -32.08
C ALA A 4 -5.75 54.45 -30.87
N LEU A 5 -6.76 53.61 -31.06
CA LEU A 5 -7.69 53.15 -30.03
C LEU A 5 -6.91 52.31 -29.00
N ALA A 6 -6.88 52.78 -27.75
CA ALA A 6 -6.43 52.02 -26.60
C ALA A 6 -7.53 51.00 -26.23
N PHE A 7 -7.33 49.73 -26.60
CA PHE A 7 -8.13 48.64 -26.06
C PHE A 7 -7.54 48.19 -24.73
N GLY A 8 -8.29 48.46 -23.66
CA GLY A 8 -8.03 48.01 -22.31
C GLY A 8 -7.85 46.50 -22.26
N HIS A 9 -6.76 46.07 -21.61
CA HIS A 9 -6.49 44.69 -21.32
C HIS A 9 -7.45 44.21 -20.23
N CYS A 10 -8.62 43.73 -20.63
CA CYS A 10 -9.36 42.76 -19.85
C CYS A 10 -8.52 41.49 -19.80
N GLY A 11 -7.69 41.36 -18.77
CA GLY A 11 -6.97 40.14 -18.47
C GLY A 11 -7.98 39.02 -18.22
N VAL A 12 -8.24 38.20 -19.24
CA VAL A 12 -8.82 36.89 -19.03
C VAL A 12 -7.81 36.12 -18.21
N ILE A 13 -8.04 36.03 -16.91
CA ILE A 13 -7.34 35.11 -16.02
C ILE A 13 -7.64 33.72 -16.60
N LEU A 14 -6.68 33.16 -17.32
CA LEU A 14 -6.69 31.76 -17.71
C LEU A 14 -6.94 30.96 -16.44
N ALA A 15 -8.10 30.31 -16.35
CA ALA A 15 -8.43 29.46 -15.24
C ALA A 15 -7.32 28.40 -15.15
N SER A 16 -6.45 28.52 -14.15
CA SER A 16 -5.51 27.46 -13.81
C SER A 16 -6.30 26.17 -13.63
N GLU A 17 -5.81 25.06 -14.15
CA GLU A 17 -6.41 23.75 -13.92
C GLU A 17 -6.72 23.59 -12.42
N PRO A 18 -7.91 23.08 -12.06
CA PRO A 18 -8.32 23.00 -10.68
C PRO A 18 -7.37 22.08 -9.91
N ALA A 19 -6.99 22.49 -8.70
CA ALA A 19 -6.12 21.68 -7.86
C ALA A 19 -6.89 20.47 -7.32
N ILE A 20 -6.23 19.32 -7.22
CA ILE A 20 -6.80 18.12 -6.59
C ILE A 20 -5.87 17.69 -5.46
N VAL A 21 -6.44 17.47 -4.27
CA VAL A 21 -5.70 17.13 -3.05
C VAL A 21 -6.40 16.02 -2.27
N ALA A 22 -5.64 15.09 -1.68
CA ALA A 22 -6.21 14.06 -0.82
C ALA A 22 -6.35 14.52 0.64
N CYS A 23 -7.33 13.91 1.31
CA CYS A 23 -7.67 14.17 2.70
C CYS A 23 -8.25 12.88 3.29
N HIS A 24 -7.56 12.26 4.25
CA HIS A 24 -7.97 10.94 4.77
C HIS A 24 -8.98 11.07 5.91
N ASN A 25 -10.15 10.43 5.78
CA ASN A 25 -11.19 10.37 6.82
C ASN A 25 -11.54 11.76 7.36
N CYS A 26 -11.82 12.71 6.48
CA CYS A 26 -11.90 14.10 6.88
C CYS A 26 -13.31 14.68 6.77
N SER A 27 -13.68 15.44 7.81
CA SER A 27 -14.93 16.20 7.83
C SER A 27 -14.90 17.33 6.82
N ASP A 28 -16.08 17.86 6.47
CA ASP A 28 -16.19 19.03 5.57
C ASP A 28 -15.35 20.21 6.03
N ARG A 29 -15.27 20.45 7.35
CA ARG A 29 -14.43 21.52 7.92
C ARG A 29 -12.95 21.28 7.66
N ARG A 30 -12.47 20.05 7.86
CA ARG A 30 -11.06 19.71 7.63
C ARG A 30 -10.73 19.73 6.14
N ALA A 31 -11.64 19.26 5.29
CA ALA A 31 -11.51 19.36 3.84
C ALA A 31 -11.43 20.82 3.35
N ALA A 32 -12.23 21.73 3.93
CA ALA A 32 -12.18 23.16 3.60
C ALA A 32 -10.82 23.78 3.95
N LEU A 33 -10.26 23.46 5.12
CA LEU A 33 -8.91 23.90 5.52
C LEU A 33 -7.83 23.33 4.60
N THR A 34 -7.95 22.06 4.19
CA THR A 34 -7.04 21.45 3.21
C THR A 34 -7.11 22.15 1.85
N ALA A 35 -8.31 22.54 1.41
CA ALA A 35 -8.47 23.32 0.18
C ALA A 35 -7.85 24.72 0.30
N GLU A 36 -8.05 25.39 1.42
CA GLU A 36 -7.49 26.72 1.71
C GLU A 36 -5.95 26.71 1.68
N ALA A 37 -5.35 25.72 2.36
CA ALA A 37 -3.91 25.57 2.46
C ALA A 37 -3.24 25.37 1.09
N GLN A 38 -4.01 24.90 0.10
CA GLN A 38 -3.51 24.69 -1.25
C GLN A 38 -3.41 25.96 -2.10
N VAL A 39 -3.96 27.06 -1.60
CA VAL A 39 -3.79 28.39 -2.18
C VAL A 39 -2.93 29.22 -1.22
N PRO A 40 -1.59 29.15 -1.32
CA PRO A 40 -0.70 29.85 -0.40
C PRO A 40 -0.93 31.36 -0.47
N TYR A 41 -0.59 32.10 0.59
CA TYR A 41 -0.74 33.56 0.60
C TYR A 41 0.11 34.27 -0.46
N SER A 42 1.15 33.61 -0.99
CA SER A 42 1.95 34.07 -2.13
C SER A 42 1.27 33.89 -3.49
N ALA A 43 0.15 33.16 -3.57
CA ALA A 43 -0.61 33.02 -4.81
C ALA A 43 -1.22 34.37 -5.23
N PRO A 44 -1.31 34.65 -6.54
CA PRO A 44 -2.01 35.83 -7.06
C PRO A 44 -3.45 35.94 -6.53
N PRO A 45 -4.02 37.16 -6.47
CA PRO A 45 -5.45 37.30 -6.22
C PRO A 45 -6.26 36.62 -7.32
N GLY A 46 -7.32 35.92 -6.95
CA GLY A 46 -8.10 35.14 -7.90
C GLY A 46 -9.04 34.13 -7.27
N VAL A 47 -9.65 33.33 -8.14
CA VAL A 47 -10.58 32.27 -7.76
C VAL A 47 -9.96 30.93 -8.14
N TYR A 48 -9.81 30.06 -7.15
CA TYR A 48 -9.19 28.75 -7.32
C TYR A 48 -10.22 27.66 -7.00
N ASP A 49 -10.45 26.77 -7.95
CA ASP A 49 -11.25 25.57 -7.71
C ASP A 49 -10.33 24.46 -7.21
N VAL A 50 -10.65 23.90 -6.03
CA VAL A 50 -9.87 22.88 -5.33
C VAL A 50 -10.77 21.69 -5.01
N TYR A 51 -10.49 20.56 -5.65
CA TYR A 51 -11.11 19.28 -5.36
C TYR A 51 -10.39 18.59 -4.21
N VAL A 52 -11.13 18.21 -3.17
CA VAL A 52 -10.62 17.47 -2.02
C VAL A 52 -11.20 16.07 -2.08
N VAL A 53 -10.31 15.07 -2.17
CA VAL A 53 -10.69 13.67 -2.28
C VAL A 53 -10.48 12.94 -0.95
N ASP A 54 -11.52 12.29 -0.47
CA ASP A 54 -11.50 11.42 0.70
C ASP A 54 -11.82 9.99 0.26
N THR A 55 -10.78 9.22 -0.02
CA THR A 55 -10.92 7.83 -0.50
C THR A 55 -11.54 6.93 0.57
N PRO A 56 -11.07 6.92 1.84
CA PRO A 56 -11.69 6.11 2.88
C PRO A 56 -13.15 6.51 3.19
N GLY A 57 -13.44 7.82 3.23
CA GLY A 57 -14.79 8.36 3.42
C GLY A 57 -15.66 8.32 2.16
N ASN A 58 -15.12 7.83 1.04
CA ASN A 58 -15.76 7.75 -0.26
C ASN A 58 -16.45 9.07 -0.70
N ALA A 59 -15.70 10.18 -0.70
CA ALA A 59 -16.24 11.49 -1.02
C ALA A 59 -15.29 12.33 -1.88
N LEU A 60 -15.85 12.93 -2.94
CA LEU A 60 -15.26 14.03 -3.68
C LEU A 60 -15.96 15.33 -3.27
N ARG A 61 -15.20 16.33 -2.84
CA ARG A 61 -15.71 17.65 -2.47
C ARG A 61 -15.05 18.71 -3.34
N LEU A 62 -15.81 19.72 -3.77
CA LEU A 62 -15.26 20.89 -4.45
C LEU A 62 -15.33 22.09 -3.52
N PHE A 63 -14.23 22.81 -3.40
CA PHE A 63 -14.14 24.08 -2.71
C PHE A 63 -13.62 25.14 -3.67
N ARG A 64 -14.31 26.28 -3.69
CA ARG A 64 -13.84 27.48 -4.37
C ARG A 64 -13.17 28.39 -3.35
N VAL A 65 -11.88 28.62 -3.53
CA VAL A 65 -11.07 29.48 -2.68
C VAL A 65 -10.92 30.83 -3.39
N PHE A 66 -11.47 31.87 -2.79
CA PHE A 66 -11.31 33.25 -3.23
C PHE A 66 -10.09 33.81 -2.50
N ALA A 67 -9.01 34.05 -3.25
CA ALA A 67 -7.80 34.68 -2.76
C ALA A 67 -7.92 36.19 -2.96
N GLU A 68 -8.21 36.91 -1.87
CA GLU A 68 -8.22 38.36 -1.87
C GLU A 68 -6.87 38.85 -1.35
N ARG A 69 -6.25 39.75 -2.11
CA ARG A 69 -4.93 40.32 -1.83
C ARG A 69 -5.03 41.81 -2.04
N GLU A 70 -5.27 42.56 -0.97
CA GLU A 70 -5.41 44.00 -1.04
C GLU A 70 -4.52 44.64 0.04
N ASN A 71 -3.72 45.65 -0.36
CA ASN A 71 -2.80 46.45 0.47
C ASN A 71 -2.65 46.00 1.94
N ARG A 72 -1.79 44.98 2.17
CA ARG A 72 -1.38 44.39 3.47
C ARG A 72 -2.33 43.38 4.12
N LEU A 73 -3.45 43.04 3.49
CA LEU A 73 -4.35 41.97 3.90
C LEU A 73 -4.32 40.85 2.85
N ALA A 74 -4.09 39.63 3.32
CA ALA A 74 -4.15 38.43 2.51
C ALA A 74 -5.16 37.48 3.16
N GLU A 75 -6.33 37.35 2.55
CA GLU A 75 -7.40 36.50 3.07
C GLU A 75 -7.80 35.47 2.01
N ASN A 76 -8.11 34.27 2.50
CA ASN A 76 -8.70 33.22 1.68
C ASN A 76 -10.12 32.97 2.19
N ILE A 77 -11.11 33.09 1.31
CA ILE A 77 -12.49 32.74 1.62
C ILE A 77 -12.81 31.43 0.92
N VAL A 78 -13.20 30.41 1.68
CA VAL A 78 -13.49 29.08 1.16
C VAL A 78 -15.00 28.84 1.08
N ARG A 79 -15.50 28.44 -0.08
CA ARG A 79 -16.91 28.06 -0.27
C ARG A 79 -17.04 26.67 -0.87
N LYS A 80 -17.83 25.81 -0.22
CA LYS A 80 -18.18 24.49 -0.76
C LYS A 80 -19.06 24.64 -2.00
N ARG A 81 -18.81 23.82 -3.02
CA ARG A 81 -19.59 23.72 -4.25
C ARG A 81 -19.84 22.25 -4.58
N SER A 82 -20.78 22.02 -5.48
CA SER A 82 -20.97 20.69 -6.08
C SER A 82 -19.87 20.42 -7.09
N PRO A 83 -19.18 19.28 -7.02
CA PRO A 83 -18.26 18.82 -8.07
C PRO A 83 -18.92 18.80 -9.45
N SER A 84 -18.16 19.05 -10.52
CA SER A 84 -18.68 18.90 -11.88
C SER A 84 -18.91 17.41 -12.22
N ALA A 85 -19.78 17.14 -13.20
CA ALA A 85 -20.07 15.78 -13.66
C ALA A 85 -18.81 15.06 -14.19
N GLU A 86 -17.92 15.79 -14.85
CA GLU A 86 -16.64 15.30 -15.36
C GLU A 86 -15.73 14.78 -14.23
N TYR A 87 -15.49 15.60 -13.19
CA TYR A 87 -14.66 15.20 -12.06
C TYR A 87 -15.33 14.14 -11.19
N LEU A 88 -16.66 14.11 -11.10
CA LEU A 88 -17.38 13.00 -10.46
C LEU A 88 -17.20 11.69 -11.21
N ALA A 89 -17.28 11.70 -12.54
CA ALA A 89 -17.06 10.50 -13.35
C ALA A 89 -15.63 9.97 -13.19
N LEU A 90 -14.64 10.87 -13.21
CA LEU A 90 -13.25 10.53 -12.96
C LEU A 90 -13.04 9.96 -11.55
N PHE A 91 -13.61 10.58 -10.51
CA PHE A 91 -13.52 10.09 -9.14
C PHE A 91 -14.19 8.71 -8.99
N ASN A 92 -15.38 8.52 -9.55
CA ASN A 92 -16.08 7.24 -9.49
C ASN A 92 -15.32 6.13 -10.22
N SER A 93 -14.67 6.46 -11.35
CA SER A 93 -13.77 5.55 -12.04
C SER A 93 -12.59 5.18 -11.12
N ALA A 94 -11.83 6.17 -10.64
CA ALA A 94 -10.70 5.95 -9.73
C ALA A 94 -11.10 5.19 -8.45
N LYS A 95 -12.30 5.44 -7.93
CA LYS A 95 -12.88 4.74 -6.78
C LYS A 95 -13.22 3.29 -7.10
N LYS A 96 -13.87 3.00 -8.24
CA LYS A 96 -14.15 1.62 -8.65
C LYS A 96 -12.86 0.81 -8.77
N GLU A 97 -11.83 1.44 -9.34
CA GLU A 97 -10.50 0.86 -9.46
C GLU A 97 -9.82 0.68 -8.10
N TRP A 98 -10.02 1.64 -7.19
CA TRP A 98 -9.58 1.52 -5.80
C TRP A 98 -10.25 0.37 -5.05
N ASP A 99 -11.58 0.27 -5.11
CA ASP A 99 -12.35 -0.79 -4.46
C ASP A 99 -11.87 -2.14 -5.01
N TYR A 100 -11.67 -2.27 -6.32
CA TYR A 100 -11.10 -3.47 -6.92
C TYR A 100 -9.71 -3.82 -6.36
N VAL A 101 -8.81 -2.84 -6.19
CA VAL A 101 -7.44 -3.07 -5.66
C VAL A 101 -7.43 -3.34 -4.16
N SER A 102 -8.33 -2.72 -3.40
CA SER A 102 -8.36 -2.76 -1.93
C SER A 102 -9.21 -3.89 -1.35
N SER A 103 -10.32 -4.23 -2.01
CA SER A 103 -11.22 -5.32 -1.61
C SER A 103 -10.98 -6.61 -2.38
N GLY A 104 -10.27 -6.55 -3.51
CA GLY A 104 -9.84 -7.74 -4.21
C GLY A 104 -8.86 -8.51 -3.33
N LEU A 105 -9.28 -9.68 -2.82
CA LEU A 105 -8.36 -10.79 -2.60
C LEU A 105 -7.55 -10.90 -3.89
N LYS A 106 -6.34 -10.37 -3.87
CA LYS A 106 -5.52 -10.37 -5.07
C LYS A 106 -5.32 -11.84 -5.43
N PRO A 107 -5.47 -12.20 -6.71
CA PRO A 107 -5.33 -13.58 -7.12
C PRO A 107 -4.01 -14.11 -6.55
N ASN A 108 -4.07 -15.25 -5.86
CA ASN A 108 -2.89 -15.92 -5.36
C ASN A 108 -1.92 -16.09 -6.54
N ILE A 109 -0.77 -15.42 -6.48
CA ILE A 109 0.24 -15.54 -7.53
C ILE A 109 1.04 -16.77 -7.21
N VAL A 110 0.72 -17.84 -7.93
CA VAL A 110 1.45 -19.10 -7.86
C VAL A 110 2.71 -18.97 -8.70
N LEU A 111 3.86 -19.04 -8.05
CA LEU A 111 5.15 -19.04 -8.73
C LEU A 111 5.36 -20.38 -9.45
N PRO A 112 6.00 -20.38 -10.64
CA PRO A 112 6.23 -21.60 -11.38
C PRO A 112 7.23 -22.51 -10.64
N PRO A 113 7.18 -23.85 -10.83
CA PRO A 113 8.01 -24.79 -10.07
C PRO A 113 9.52 -24.58 -10.18
N ASP A 114 9.99 -24.01 -11.29
CA ASP A 114 11.39 -23.72 -11.59
C ASP A 114 11.84 -22.32 -11.12
N PHE A 115 10.96 -21.57 -10.44
CA PHE A 115 11.29 -20.23 -9.95
C PHE A 115 12.48 -20.25 -8.96
N PRO A 116 13.41 -19.27 -9.03
CA PRO A 116 14.62 -19.28 -8.21
C PRO A 116 14.35 -19.15 -6.71
N VAL A 117 13.29 -18.44 -6.33
CA VAL A 117 12.86 -18.28 -4.94
C VAL A 117 11.81 -19.35 -4.64
N ARG A 118 12.22 -20.42 -3.95
CA ARG A 118 11.41 -21.63 -3.80
C ARG A 118 10.49 -21.67 -2.58
N THR A 119 10.73 -20.82 -1.59
CA THR A 119 10.05 -20.89 -0.29
C THR A 119 9.75 -19.49 0.27
N ALA A 120 8.65 -19.33 0.99
CA ALA A 120 8.29 -18.12 1.71
C ALA A 120 9.32 -17.74 2.79
N GLU A 121 10.00 -18.74 3.35
CA GLU A 121 11.09 -18.50 4.30
C GLU A 121 12.22 -17.67 3.66
N SER A 122 12.56 -17.97 2.40
CA SER A 122 13.72 -17.38 1.72
C SER A 122 13.57 -15.89 1.45
N VAL A 123 12.36 -15.33 1.51
CA VAL A 123 12.14 -13.88 1.29
C VAL A 123 12.30 -13.06 2.56
N ILE A 124 12.24 -13.70 3.72
CA ILE A 124 12.33 -13.02 5.02
C ILE A 124 13.79 -12.63 5.25
N GLY A 125 14.04 -11.33 5.43
CA GLY A 125 15.40 -10.79 5.60
C GLY A 125 16.25 -10.75 4.33
N SER A 126 15.76 -11.24 3.19
CA SER A 126 16.48 -11.22 1.91
C SER A 126 15.93 -10.13 0.99
N GLU A 127 16.64 -9.01 0.91
CA GLU A 127 16.26 -7.92 -0.02
C GLU A 127 16.29 -8.40 -1.48
N PHE A 128 17.30 -9.20 -1.85
CA PHE A 128 17.42 -9.74 -3.19
C PHE A 128 16.21 -10.59 -3.59
N ASN A 129 15.80 -11.55 -2.74
CA ASN A 129 14.66 -12.41 -3.05
C ASN A 129 13.36 -11.62 -3.08
N GLN A 130 13.20 -10.62 -2.21
CA GLN A 130 12.04 -9.72 -2.27
C GLN A 130 12.00 -8.91 -3.57
N THR A 131 13.15 -8.46 -4.07
CA THR A 131 13.23 -7.77 -5.37
C THR A 131 12.83 -8.69 -6.52
N VAL A 132 13.33 -9.94 -6.54
CA VAL A 132 12.95 -10.94 -7.55
C VAL A 132 11.44 -11.22 -7.53
N ILE A 133 10.84 -11.36 -6.35
CA ILE A 133 9.38 -11.52 -6.22
C ILE A 133 8.66 -10.24 -6.67
N SER A 134 9.14 -9.06 -6.28
CA SER A 134 8.55 -7.79 -6.72
C SER A 134 8.55 -7.67 -8.24
N GLU A 135 9.64 -8.03 -8.92
CA GLU A 135 9.70 -8.04 -10.39
C GLU A 135 8.68 -9.00 -10.99
N GLN A 136 8.51 -10.19 -10.41
CA GLN A 136 7.52 -11.15 -10.86
C GLN A 136 6.09 -10.66 -10.64
N LEU A 137 5.81 -10.03 -9.50
CA LEU A 137 4.54 -9.34 -9.25
C LEU A 137 4.29 -8.24 -10.30
N ASN A 138 5.33 -7.53 -10.71
CA ASN A 138 5.30 -6.56 -11.82
C ASN A 138 5.22 -7.20 -13.21
N ARG A 139 5.18 -8.51 -13.37
CA ARG A 139 4.84 -9.14 -14.67
C ARG A 139 3.38 -9.56 -14.73
N HIS A 140 2.82 -9.96 -13.59
CA HIS A 140 1.45 -10.49 -13.50
C HIS A 140 0.40 -9.44 -13.17
N LEU A 141 0.76 -8.42 -12.40
CA LEU A 141 -0.17 -7.39 -11.94
C LEU A 141 -0.32 -6.14 -12.83
N PRO A 142 0.65 -5.70 -13.68
CA PRO A 142 0.58 -4.37 -14.30
C PRO A 142 -0.56 -4.16 -15.27
N THR A 143 -1.04 -5.19 -15.97
CA THR A 143 -2.11 -4.98 -16.96
C THR A 143 -3.43 -4.59 -16.28
N ARG A 144 -3.61 -4.98 -15.02
CA ARG A 144 -4.70 -4.47 -14.19
C ARG A 144 -4.23 -3.27 -13.39
N ILE A 145 -3.20 -3.39 -12.54
CA ILE A 145 -2.77 -2.32 -11.63
C ILE A 145 -2.29 -1.04 -12.35
N GLY A 146 -1.59 -1.12 -13.48
CA GLY A 146 -1.07 0.05 -14.19
C GLY A 146 -2.14 0.97 -14.79
N SER A 147 -3.24 0.42 -15.32
CA SER A 147 -4.37 1.23 -15.79
C SER A 147 -5.17 1.85 -14.62
N LEU A 148 -5.32 1.08 -13.54
CA LEU A 148 -5.99 1.47 -12.28
C LEU A 148 -5.25 2.61 -11.58
N PHE A 149 -3.93 2.52 -11.51
CA PHE A 149 -3.06 3.50 -10.90
C PHE A 149 -2.83 4.71 -11.79
N GLY A 150 -2.83 4.58 -13.12
CA GLY A 150 -2.74 5.73 -14.02
C GLY A 150 -3.88 6.71 -13.76
N ALA A 151 -5.14 6.25 -13.79
CA ALA A 151 -6.30 7.10 -13.53
C ALA A 151 -6.31 7.70 -12.11
N ALA A 152 -5.97 6.89 -11.10
CA ALA A 152 -6.02 7.29 -9.71
C ALA A 152 -4.82 8.19 -9.31
N LEU A 153 -3.58 7.92 -9.79
CA LEU A 153 -2.40 8.78 -9.58
C LEU A 153 -2.51 10.11 -10.33
N MET A 154 -3.03 10.10 -11.56
CA MET A 154 -3.28 11.32 -12.33
C MET A 154 -4.24 12.25 -11.58
N MET A 155 -5.25 11.68 -10.91
CA MET A 155 -6.22 12.47 -10.17
C MET A 155 -5.74 12.85 -8.77
N LEU A 156 -5.01 11.99 -8.08
CA LEU A 156 -4.81 12.15 -6.63
C LEU A 156 -3.50 12.80 -6.22
N ARG A 157 -2.42 12.80 -7.02
CA ARG A 157 -1.07 13.36 -6.68
C ARG A 157 -0.49 13.03 -5.29
N THR A 158 -1.22 12.30 -4.46
CA THR A 158 -0.96 11.99 -3.06
C THR A 158 -1.25 10.52 -2.90
N VAL A 159 -0.20 9.84 -2.46
CA VAL A 159 -0.07 8.40 -2.37
C VAL A 159 -1.21 7.81 -1.54
N PHE A 160 -1.81 6.75 -2.06
CA PHE A 160 -2.88 6.00 -1.41
C PHE A 160 -2.40 5.43 -0.06
N ASN A 161 -3.02 5.85 1.04
CA ASN A 161 -2.62 5.41 2.38
C ASN A 161 -3.11 4.00 2.78
N SER A 162 -3.88 3.29 1.94
CA SER A 162 -4.22 1.90 2.29
C SER A 162 -3.17 0.94 1.74
N PRO A 163 -2.70 -0.01 2.56
CA PRO A 163 -1.71 -0.99 2.12
C PRO A 163 -2.32 -1.95 1.11
N ILE A 164 -1.58 -2.16 0.01
CA ILE A 164 -2.01 -2.97 -1.14
C ILE A 164 -1.25 -4.29 -1.07
N PHE A 165 -1.93 -5.37 -0.68
CA PHE A 165 -1.31 -6.68 -0.40
C PHE A 165 -1.42 -7.64 -1.57
N ALA A 166 -0.37 -8.36 -1.93
CA ALA A 166 -0.40 -9.49 -2.86
C ALA A 166 -0.03 -10.76 -2.09
N GLU A 167 -0.83 -11.82 -2.21
CA GLU A 167 -0.46 -13.14 -1.73
C GLU A 167 0.34 -13.86 -2.82
N VAL A 168 1.47 -14.45 -2.42
CA VAL A 168 2.36 -15.22 -3.29
C VAL A 168 2.48 -16.63 -2.74
N GLU A 169 2.18 -17.62 -3.57
CA GLU A 169 2.42 -19.02 -3.31
C GLU A 169 3.72 -19.47 -3.98
N PHE A 170 4.59 -20.06 -3.19
CA PHE A 170 5.91 -20.49 -3.60
C PHE A 170 5.88 -21.95 -4.09
N PRO A 171 6.90 -22.38 -4.86
CA PRO A 171 6.97 -23.74 -5.39
C PRO A 171 6.85 -24.88 -4.36
N ASP A 172 7.24 -24.63 -3.10
CA ASP A 172 7.12 -25.60 -2.02
C ASP A 172 5.74 -25.58 -1.32
N GLY A 173 4.76 -24.83 -1.84
CA GLY A 173 3.43 -24.68 -1.27
C GLY A 173 3.32 -23.69 -0.11
N SER A 174 4.44 -23.11 0.35
CA SER A 174 4.42 -22.04 1.34
C SER A 174 3.88 -20.74 0.73
N ARG A 175 3.37 -19.83 1.56
CA ARG A 175 2.77 -18.55 1.11
C ARG A 175 3.29 -17.37 1.92
N ALA A 176 3.31 -16.18 1.31
CA ALA A 176 3.59 -14.94 2.03
C ALA A 176 2.83 -13.76 1.43
N LEU A 177 2.56 -12.74 2.25
CA LEU A 177 2.00 -11.48 1.78
C LEU A 177 3.10 -10.47 1.44
N PHE A 178 2.88 -9.74 0.35
CA PHE A 178 3.72 -8.65 -0.11
C PHE A 178 2.93 -7.35 -0.13
N THR A 179 3.44 -6.31 0.50
CA THR A 179 2.82 -4.98 0.54
C THR A 179 3.46 -4.09 -0.50
N LEU A 180 2.66 -3.38 -1.28
CA LEU A 180 3.15 -2.30 -2.12
C LEU A 180 3.71 -1.18 -1.24
N GLN A 181 5.02 -0.96 -1.31
CA GLN A 181 5.73 0.05 -0.53
C GLN A 181 5.85 1.37 -1.30
N ARG A 182 6.15 1.29 -2.60
CA ARG A 182 6.49 2.43 -3.44
C ARG A 182 6.05 2.20 -4.88
N ILE A 183 5.82 3.29 -5.60
CA ILE A 183 5.62 3.30 -7.04
C ILE A 183 6.81 4.06 -7.63
N ASP A 184 7.57 3.40 -8.49
CA ASP A 184 8.69 4.03 -9.19
C ASP A 184 8.21 4.60 -10.54
N SER A 185 8.99 5.51 -11.14
CA SER A 185 8.61 6.27 -12.34
C SER A 185 8.09 5.38 -13.47
N LEU A 186 7.01 5.80 -14.14
CA LEU A 186 6.33 5.10 -15.25
C LEU A 186 7.24 4.81 -16.46
N THR A 187 8.42 5.42 -16.53
CA THR A 187 9.36 5.32 -17.64
C THR A 187 10.29 4.11 -17.62
N SER A 188 10.39 3.36 -16.50
CA SER A 188 11.43 2.33 -16.32
C SER A 188 10.96 0.87 -16.34
N GLY A 189 9.69 0.59 -16.65
CA GLY A 189 9.17 -0.79 -16.73
C GLY A 189 9.00 -1.53 -15.38
N HIS A 190 9.62 -1.04 -14.31
CA HIS A 190 9.42 -1.50 -12.92
C HIS A 190 8.57 -0.48 -12.17
N MET A 191 7.24 -0.65 -12.23
CA MET A 191 6.29 0.36 -11.77
C MET A 191 6.02 0.30 -10.27
N PHE A 192 6.09 -0.90 -9.66
CA PHE A 192 5.65 -1.14 -8.30
C PHE A 192 6.75 -1.82 -7.47
N VAL A 193 7.03 -1.33 -6.27
CA VAL A 193 7.97 -1.99 -5.35
C VAL A 193 7.18 -2.66 -4.25
N TYR A 194 7.16 -3.99 -4.29
CA TYR A 194 6.54 -4.84 -3.29
C TYR A 194 7.58 -5.33 -2.29
N ARG A 195 7.24 -5.31 -1.00
CA ARG A 195 8.08 -5.86 0.07
C ARG A 195 7.31 -6.89 0.87
N TYR A 196 8.04 -7.87 1.41
CA TYR A 196 7.46 -8.84 2.32
C TYR A 196 6.77 -8.13 3.50
N LYS A 197 5.55 -8.58 3.84
CA LYS A 197 4.83 -8.12 5.03
C LYS A 197 5.26 -8.96 6.23
N PRO A 198 5.92 -8.37 7.25
CA PRO A 198 6.29 -9.11 8.45
C PRO A 198 5.10 -9.84 9.10
N GLY A 199 5.37 -11.01 9.65
CA GLY A 199 4.44 -11.94 10.30
C GLY A 199 3.48 -12.67 9.35
N SER A 200 3.64 -12.54 8.03
CA SER A 200 2.65 -13.06 7.06
C SER A 200 3.03 -14.39 6.41
N ALA A 201 4.29 -14.82 6.52
CA ALA A 201 4.73 -16.06 5.89
C ALA A 201 4.12 -17.28 6.58
N VAL A 202 3.66 -18.23 5.79
CA VAL A 202 3.16 -19.53 6.22
C VAL A 202 3.80 -20.64 5.41
N ASP A 203 4.11 -21.78 6.04
CA ASP A 203 4.65 -22.96 5.37
C ASP A 203 3.55 -23.76 4.64
N SER A 204 3.94 -24.86 3.98
CA SER A 204 3.01 -25.75 3.25
C SER A 204 2.02 -26.48 4.15
N ASP A 205 2.35 -26.67 5.43
CA ASP A 205 1.46 -27.22 6.46
C ASP A 205 0.47 -26.17 7.01
N GLY A 206 0.61 -24.90 6.60
CA GLY A 206 -0.19 -23.78 7.05
C GLY A 206 0.28 -23.15 8.37
N ASN A 207 1.45 -23.55 8.87
CA ASN A 207 2.02 -22.96 10.07
C ASN A 207 2.62 -21.59 9.75
N ARG A 208 2.55 -20.64 10.69
CA ARG A 208 3.29 -19.39 10.55
C ARG A 208 4.78 -19.67 10.51
N ILE A 209 5.54 -18.94 9.70
CA ILE A 209 6.99 -18.97 9.73
C ILE A 209 7.44 -17.81 10.63
N PRO A 210 7.98 -18.04 11.84
CA PRO A 210 8.36 -16.97 12.75
C PRO A 210 9.44 -16.08 12.14
N ASP A 211 9.29 -14.77 12.17
CA ASP A 211 10.26 -13.81 11.60
C ASP A 211 10.85 -12.82 12.61
N SER A 212 10.69 -13.14 13.89
CA SER A 212 11.35 -12.49 15.02
C SER A 212 11.43 -13.47 16.18
N ALA A 213 12.28 -13.20 17.17
CA ALA A 213 12.34 -13.98 18.41
C ALA A 213 10.96 -14.06 19.10
N ALA A 214 10.27 -12.92 19.22
CA ALA A 214 8.95 -12.86 19.85
C ALA A 214 7.86 -13.65 19.09
N ALA A 215 8.06 -13.94 17.80
CA ALA A 215 7.12 -14.75 17.04
C ALA A 215 7.20 -16.25 17.40
N PHE A 216 8.20 -16.66 18.18
CA PHE A 216 8.28 -18.00 18.76
C PHE A 216 7.49 -18.12 20.05
N ASP A 217 7.19 -17.03 20.75
CA ASP A 217 6.47 -17.08 22.02
C ASP A 217 5.05 -17.60 21.79
N ASN A 218 4.67 -18.64 22.53
CA ASN A 218 3.38 -19.32 22.38
C ASN A 218 3.04 -19.80 20.95
N TYR A 219 4.04 -19.99 20.10
CA TYR A 219 3.90 -20.55 18.77
C TYR A 219 3.18 -21.92 18.79
N GLN A 220 2.29 -22.13 17.83
CA GLN A 220 1.59 -23.38 17.64
C GLN A 220 1.66 -23.72 16.17
N GLY A 221 2.13 -24.94 15.89
CA GLY A 221 2.27 -25.45 14.53
C GLY A 221 2.01 -26.95 14.51
N ARG A 222 1.67 -27.45 13.32
CA ARG A 222 1.58 -28.86 12.99
C ARG A 222 2.55 -29.12 11.85
N PHE A 223 3.63 -29.83 12.13
CA PHE A 223 4.60 -30.22 11.11
C PHE A 223 4.27 -31.62 10.60
N THR A 224 3.83 -31.71 9.35
CA THR A 224 3.64 -32.99 8.65
C THR A 224 4.80 -33.29 7.70
N GLU A 225 5.52 -32.24 7.26
CA GLU A 225 6.75 -32.36 6.48
C GLU A 225 8.00 -32.13 7.33
N GLY A 226 8.98 -33.04 7.20
CA GLY A 226 10.28 -32.91 7.86
C GLY A 226 11.04 -31.62 7.51
N SER A 227 10.91 -31.16 6.26
CA SER A 227 11.45 -29.89 5.78
C SER A 227 10.88 -28.68 6.53
N ASN A 228 9.59 -28.66 6.85
CA ASN A 228 8.96 -27.57 7.61
C ASN A 228 9.50 -27.51 9.03
N PHE A 229 9.61 -28.66 9.69
CA PHE A 229 10.18 -28.74 11.03
C PHE A 229 11.65 -28.31 11.06
N ASP A 230 12.46 -28.78 10.09
CA ASP A 230 13.88 -28.41 10.00
C ASP A 230 14.06 -26.90 9.73
N ARG A 231 13.17 -26.28 8.95
CA ARG A 231 13.13 -24.83 8.74
C ARG A 231 12.81 -24.08 10.03
N PHE A 232 11.74 -24.50 10.72
CA PHE A 232 11.34 -23.91 11.99
C PHE A 232 12.47 -23.94 13.02
N ARG A 233 13.15 -25.09 13.17
CA ARG A 233 14.29 -25.23 14.10
C ARG A 233 15.46 -24.31 13.73
N ARG A 234 15.86 -24.29 12.45
CA ARG A 234 16.93 -23.38 11.99
C ARG A 234 16.62 -21.92 12.30
N ARG A 235 15.35 -21.51 12.21
CA ARG A 235 14.97 -20.14 12.58
C ARG A 235 15.04 -19.91 14.08
N ALA A 236 14.55 -20.84 14.90
CA ALA A 236 14.67 -20.74 16.35
C ALA A 236 16.14 -20.52 16.74
N GLU A 237 17.04 -21.31 16.17
CA GLU A 237 18.49 -21.18 16.33
C GLU A 237 19.00 -19.79 15.90
N MET A 238 18.59 -19.28 14.73
CA MET A 238 18.98 -17.93 14.26
C MET A 238 18.55 -16.80 15.21
N TYR A 239 17.41 -16.94 15.88
CA TYR A 239 16.90 -15.95 16.82
C TYR A 239 17.31 -16.21 18.27
N GLY A 240 18.17 -17.22 18.51
CA GLY A 240 18.64 -17.55 19.85
C GLY A 240 17.56 -18.16 20.76
N VAL A 241 16.50 -18.71 20.18
CA VAL A 241 15.43 -19.39 20.93
C VAL A 241 15.89 -20.79 21.28
N GLU A 242 16.00 -21.06 22.58
CA GLU A 242 16.42 -22.37 23.08
C GLU A 242 15.37 -23.44 22.76
N TRP A 243 15.76 -24.41 21.94
CA TRP A 243 14.94 -25.56 21.58
C TRP A 243 15.45 -26.82 22.29
N PRO A 244 14.58 -27.70 22.82
CA PRO A 244 15.01 -28.96 23.42
C PRO A 244 15.80 -29.83 22.44
N GLU A 245 16.99 -30.28 22.82
CA GLU A 245 17.81 -31.18 22.01
C GLU A 245 17.13 -32.54 21.81
N GLY A 246 17.27 -33.14 20.62
CA GLY A 246 16.90 -34.54 20.36
C GLY A 246 15.78 -34.79 19.35
N PHE A 247 14.98 -33.78 18.97
CA PHE A 247 13.95 -33.94 17.93
C PHE A 247 14.56 -33.86 16.53
N ARG A 248 14.35 -34.90 15.70
CA ARG A 248 14.79 -34.93 14.29
C ARG A 248 13.58 -35.08 13.37
N SER A 249 13.66 -34.47 12.18
CA SER A 249 12.61 -34.58 11.14
C SER A 249 12.33 -36.00 10.67
N ARG A 250 13.25 -36.95 10.91
CA ARG A 250 13.09 -38.38 10.60
C ARG A 250 12.23 -39.14 11.62
N ASP A 251 11.97 -38.54 12.77
CA ASP A 251 11.20 -39.10 13.87
C ASP A 251 9.78 -38.51 13.90
N LEU A 252 9.22 -38.17 12.73
CA LEU A 252 7.85 -37.64 12.59
C LEU A 252 6.82 -38.77 12.37
N PRO A 253 6.31 -39.42 13.44
CA PRO A 253 4.98 -40.01 13.38
C PRO A 253 4.11 -39.43 14.52
N ALA A 254 3.03 -38.75 14.14
CA ALA A 254 1.95 -38.32 15.04
C ALA A 254 2.32 -37.34 16.20
N HIS A 255 2.80 -36.15 15.82
CA HIS A 255 2.57 -34.84 16.47
C HIS A 255 3.05 -34.58 17.91
N THR A 256 4.08 -33.73 18.05
CA THR A 256 4.26 -32.79 19.18
C THR A 256 5.05 -31.56 18.80
N VAL A 257 4.46 -30.38 19.02
CA VAL A 257 5.17 -29.09 19.06
C VAL A 257 5.28 -28.68 20.53
N CYS A 258 6.33 -27.95 20.89
CA CYS A 258 6.44 -27.35 22.21
C CYS A 258 6.91 -25.92 22.11
N VAL A 259 6.42 -25.05 22.98
CA VAL A 259 6.83 -23.65 23.02
C VAL A 259 6.94 -23.12 24.44
N ARG A 260 7.87 -22.17 24.64
CA ARG A 260 8.15 -21.50 25.90
C ARG A 260 7.55 -20.09 25.93
N ASP A 261 7.23 -19.62 27.13
CA ASP A 261 6.82 -18.23 27.38
C ASP A 261 7.93 -17.39 28.00
N ASP A 262 7.69 -16.07 28.07
CA ASP A 262 8.58 -15.06 28.67
C ASP A 262 8.76 -15.20 30.19
N LEU A 263 8.09 -16.18 30.81
CA LEU A 263 8.15 -16.51 32.23
C LEU A 263 8.91 -17.83 32.48
N GLY A 264 9.42 -18.46 31.42
CA GLY A 264 10.23 -19.67 31.47
C GLY A 264 9.44 -20.98 31.52
N GLN A 265 8.12 -20.97 31.30
CA GLN A 265 7.31 -22.20 31.25
C GLN A 265 7.22 -22.78 29.85
N ALA A 266 7.38 -24.11 29.74
CA ALA A 266 7.30 -24.85 28.48
C ALA A 266 5.98 -25.63 28.38
N TYR A 267 5.31 -25.48 27.23
CA TYR A 267 4.08 -26.20 26.88
C TYR A 267 4.38 -27.17 25.76
N CYS A 268 4.08 -28.45 25.98
CA CYS A 268 4.35 -29.54 25.05
C CYS A 268 3.08 -30.34 24.76
N TRP A 269 2.95 -30.82 23.52
CA TRP A 269 1.77 -31.55 23.05
C TRP A 269 2.05 -32.92 22.47
N HIS A 270 1.97 -33.99 23.26
CA HIS A 270 2.22 -35.35 22.76
C HIS A 270 1.11 -36.01 21.96
N ASN A 271 1.52 -36.85 21.00
CA ASN A 271 1.06 -38.24 20.97
C ASN A 271 2.27 -39.18 21.09
#